data_AF-A0A3Q8T4A4-F1
#
_entry.id   AF-A0A3Q8T4A4-F1
#
_cell.length_a   1.000
_cell.length_b   1.000
_cell.length_c   1.000
_cell.angle_alpha   90.00
_cell.angle_beta   90.00
_cell.angle_gamma   90.00
#
_symmetry.space_group_name_H-M   'P 1'
#
loop_
_entity.id
_entity.type
_entity.pdbx_description
1 polymer ?
#
loop_
_entity_poly.entity_id
_entity_poly.type
_entity_poly.pdbx_seq_one_letter_code
_entity_poly.pdbx_strand_id
1 'polypeptide(L)'
;MLKQLEEHNIEKKLCPKYDCLINKDIMREPIKDPAGHYYEREALQWWYNQGNAKCILTHHLELPEPYAMSIDEQMQKEIIIALKTKLQEHGIGIDTAASFVQHRSVQQQASI
;
A
#
# COMPACT_ATOMS: atom_id res chain seq x y z
N MET A 1 -13.47 7.20 -3.45
CA MET A 1 -12.54 6.06 -3.42
C MET A 1 -11.45 6.23 -2.37
N LEU A 2 -10.56 7.24 -2.47
CA LEU A 2 -9.48 7.44 -1.47
C LEU A 2 -9.98 7.81 -0.07
N LYS A 3 -11.03 8.64 0.05
CA LYS A 3 -11.61 9.03 1.36
C LYS A 3 -12.26 7.89 2.17
N GLN A 4 -12.66 6.79 1.52
CA GLN A 4 -13.37 5.70 2.22
C GLN A 4 -12.41 4.70 2.90
N LEU A 5 -11.12 4.75 2.56
CA LEU A 5 -10.09 3.86 3.11
C LEU A 5 -9.54 4.35 4.45
N GLU A 6 -9.51 5.66 4.69
CA GLU A 6 -9.13 6.27 5.98
C GLU A 6 -10.12 5.91 7.11
N GLU A 7 -11.42 5.84 6.81
CA GLU A 7 -12.48 5.62 7.81
C GLU A 7 -12.53 4.19 8.38
N HIS A 8 -11.90 3.21 7.72
CA HIS A 8 -11.97 1.80 8.13
C HIS A 8 -10.65 1.26 8.75
N ASN A 9 -9.62 2.10 8.91
CA ASN A 9 -8.37 1.73 9.59
C ASN A 9 -7.68 0.47 8.97
N ILE A 10 -7.92 0.20 7.69
CA ILE A 10 -7.46 -1.01 6.99
C ILE A 10 -5.93 -0.98 6.80
N GLU A 11 -5.37 0.22 6.63
CA GLU A 11 -3.92 0.43 6.54
C GLU A 11 -3.19 0.04 7.83
N LYS A 12 -3.84 0.11 9.01
CA LYS A 12 -3.26 -0.29 10.31
C LYS A 12 -3.13 -1.81 10.52
N LYS A 13 -3.43 -2.65 9.53
CA LYS A 13 -3.43 -4.12 9.67
C LYS A 13 -2.57 -4.86 8.64
N LEU A 14 -1.79 -4.15 7.85
CA LEU A 14 -0.85 -4.77 6.92
C LEU A 14 0.52 -4.98 7.57
N CYS A 15 1.36 -5.82 6.94
CA CYS A 15 2.67 -6.16 7.49
C CYS A 15 3.52 -4.88 7.59
N PRO A 16 4.17 -4.58 8.73
CA PRO A 16 4.97 -3.36 8.90
C PRO A 16 6.11 -3.19 7.89
N LYS A 17 6.51 -4.25 7.17
CA LYS A 17 7.49 -4.18 6.08
C LYS A 17 7.01 -3.33 4.89
N TYR A 18 5.71 -3.05 4.81
CA TYR A 18 5.08 -2.25 3.76
C TYR A 18 4.99 -0.76 4.11
N ASP A 19 5.33 -0.40 5.35
CA ASP A 19 5.28 0.97 5.81
C ASP A 19 6.54 1.70 5.35
N CYS A 20 6.35 2.89 4.79
CA CYS A 20 7.45 3.78 4.46
C CYS A 20 8.17 4.22 5.74
N LEU A 21 9.50 4.23 5.72
CA LEU A 21 10.28 4.59 6.91
C LEU A 21 10.15 6.06 7.32
N ILE A 22 9.70 6.95 6.43
CA ILE A 22 9.54 8.39 6.69
C ILE A 22 8.17 8.70 7.28
N ASN A 23 7.10 8.49 6.52
CA ASN A 23 5.74 8.90 6.91
C ASN A 23 4.95 7.80 7.63
N LYS A 24 5.46 6.55 7.65
CA LYS A 24 4.80 5.37 8.23
C LYS A 24 3.49 4.96 7.55
N ASP A 25 3.22 5.50 6.36
CA ASP A 25 2.09 5.10 5.52
C ASP A 25 2.49 3.91 4.64
N ILE A 26 1.49 3.16 4.17
CA ILE A 26 1.70 2.06 3.22
C ILE A 26 2.22 2.61 1.89
N MET A 27 3.31 2.03 1.39
CA MET A 27 3.93 2.46 0.14
C MET A 27 3.07 2.13 -1.09
N ARG A 28 2.86 3.12 -1.95
CA ARG A 28 2.30 2.97 -3.30
C ARG A 28 3.40 2.84 -4.33
N GLU A 29 4.48 3.62 -4.18
CA GLU A 29 5.66 3.59 -5.04
C GLU A 29 6.90 3.22 -4.21
N PRO A 30 7.00 1.95 -3.76
CA PRO A 30 8.12 1.53 -2.93
C PRO A 30 9.42 1.66 -3.71
N ILE A 31 10.36 2.44 -3.18
CA ILE A 31 11.75 2.51 -3.65
C ILE A 31 12.67 1.98 -2.57
N LYS A 32 13.74 1.31 -2.97
CA LYS A 32 14.69 0.63 -2.08
C LYS A 32 16.05 1.29 -2.14
N ASP A 33 16.59 1.72 -1.00
CA ASP A 33 17.95 2.25 -0.93
C ASP A 33 19.02 1.15 -1.04
N PRO A 34 20.31 1.50 -1.24
CA PRO A 34 21.39 0.52 -1.29
C PRO A 34 21.58 -0.35 -0.03
N ALA A 35 21.08 0.09 1.13
CA ALA A 35 21.09 -0.69 2.37
C ALA A 35 19.88 -1.63 2.49
N GLY A 36 18.94 -1.59 1.52
CA GLY A 36 17.76 -2.44 1.49
C GLY A 36 16.54 -1.88 2.22
N HIS A 37 16.58 -0.60 2.62
CA HIS A 37 15.46 0.05 3.28
C HIS A 37 14.46 0.60 2.28
N TYR A 38 13.18 0.53 2.64
CA TYR A 38 12.09 0.94 1.77
C TYR A 38 11.47 2.27 2.19
N TYR A 39 11.13 3.07 1.18
CA TYR A 39 10.48 4.36 1.33
C TYR A 39 9.37 4.51 0.29
N GLU A 40 8.36 5.29 0.62
CA GLU A 40 7.48 5.90 -0.37
C GLU A 40 8.29 6.96 -1.15
N ARG A 41 8.24 6.91 -2.48
CA ARG A 41 9.03 7.78 -3.36
C ARG A 41 8.80 9.25 -3.05
N GLU A 42 7.54 9.65 -2.95
CA GLU A 42 7.18 11.05 -2.68
C GLU A 42 7.69 11.51 -1.29
N ALA A 43 7.58 10.65 -0.28
CA ALA A 43 8.07 10.95 1.06
C ALA A 43 9.60 11.11 1.08
N LEU A 44 10.33 10.25 0.36
CA LEU A 44 11.78 10.38 0.24
C LEU A 44 12.18 11.62 -0.57
N GLN A 45 11.42 11.97 -1.61
CA GLN A 45 11.65 13.20 -2.36
C GLN A 45 11.50 14.44 -1.47
N TRP A 46 10.43 14.48 -0.66
CA TRP A 46 10.24 15.57 0.28
C TRP A 46 11.42 15.67 1.25
N TRP A 47 11.87 14.55 1.81
CA TRP A 47 13.03 14.49 2.71
C TRP A 47 14.31 14.98 2.04
N TYR A 48 14.55 14.55 0.79
CA TYR A 48 15.68 14.97 -0.04
C TYR A 48 15.66 16.48 -0.31
N ASN A 49 14.50 17.05 -0.62
CA ASN A 49 14.31 18.48 -0.87
C ASN A 49 14.56 19.34 0.38
N GLN A 50 14.51 18.78 1.59
CA GLN A 50 14.93 19.47 2.83
C GLN A 50 16.46 19.52 3.00
N GLY A 51 17.23 19.03 2.03
CA GLY A 51 18.69 18.98 2.07
C GLY A 51 19.25 17.71 2.73
N ASN A 52 18.40 16.70 2.99
CA ASN A 52 18.86 15.44 3.54
C ASN A 52 19.25 14.46 2.44
N ALA A 53 20.53 14.13 2.36
CA ALA A 53 21.03 13.18 1.36
C ALA A 53 21.35 11.79 1.94
N LYS A 54 21.12 11.55 3.23
CA LYS A 54 21.55 10.32 3.90
C LYS A 54 20.39 9.43 4.34
N CYS A 55 20.67 8.13 4.37
CA CYS A 55 19.75 7.12 4.86
C CYS A 55 19.37 7.39 6.32
N ILE A 56 18.08 7.24 6.63
CA ILE A 56 17.51 7.55 7.95
C ILE A 56 17.93 6.53 9.00
N LEU A 57 18.21 5.29 8.58
CA LEU A 57 18.66 4.22 9.49
C LEU A 57 20.18 4.04 9.45
N THR A 58 20.79 4.29 8.30
CA THR A 58 22.24 4.18 8.10
C THR A 58 22.81 5.54 7.73
N HIS A 59 22.98 6.41 8.73
CA HIS A 59 23.38 7.81 8.55
C HIS A 59 24.73 8.07 7.85
N HIS A 60 25.48 7.02 7.50
CA HIS A 60 26.72 7.11 6.73
C HIS A 60 26.53 6.79 5.23
N LEU A 61 25.36 6.28 4.85
CA LEU A 61 25.03 5.95 3.47
C LEU A 61 24.34 7.14 2.79
N GLU A 62 24.93 7.60 1.68
CA GLU A 62 24.30 8.58 0.78
C GLU A 62 23.20 7.90 -0.04
N LEU A 63 22.08 8.60 -0.17
CA LEU A 63 20.92 8.20 -0.96
C LEU A 63 21.01 8.82 -2.35
N PRO A 64 20.74 8.04 -3.41
CA PRO A 64 20.49 8.61 -4.72
C PRO A 64 19.30 9.57 -4.72
N GLU A 65 19.21 10.41 -5.76
CA GLU A 65 18.02 11.22 -6.00
C GLU A 65 16.78 10.29 -6.13
N PRO A 66 15.67 10.53 -5.41
CA PRO A 66 14.58 9.56 -5.30
C PRO A 66 13.88 9.21 -6.62
N TYR A 67 13.74 10.15 -7.55
CA TYR A 67 13.15 9.85 -8.86
C TYR A 67 14.11 9.14 -9.81
N ALA A 68 15.42 9.20 -9.59
CA ALA A 68 16.41 8.38 -10.27
C ALA A 68 16.37 6.90 -9.83
N MET A 69 15.71 6.58 -8.71
CA MET A 69 15.55 5.21 -8.23
C MET A 69 14.35 4.52 -8.91
N SER A 70 14.50 3.24 -9.25
CA SER A 70 13.40 2.43 -9.80
C SER A 70 12.41 2.03 -8.69
N ILE A 71 11.10 2.04 -9.00
CA ILE A 71 10.09 1.37 -8.17
C ILE A 71 10.47 -0.11 -8.07
N ASP A 72 10.48 -0.66 -6.85
CA ASP A 72 10.61 -2.09 -6.61
C ASP A 72 9.27 -2.76 -6.94
N GLU A 73 9.11 -3.19 -8.19
CA GLU A 73 7.88 -3.81 -8.67
C GLU A 73 7.47 -5.04 -7.86
N GLN A 74 8.43 -5.77 -7.30
CA GLN A 74 8.14 -6.96 -6.49
C GLN A 74 7.47 -6.55 -5.19
N MET A 75 8.06 -5.59 -4.46
CA MET A 75 7.45 -5.03 -3.25
C MET A 75 6.08 -4.41 -3.55
N GLN A 76 5.96 -3.67 -4.66
CA GLN A 76 4.71 -3.04 -5.07
C GLN A 76 3.60 -4.08 -5.32
N LYS A 77 3.93 -5.18 -6.03
CA LYS A 77 3.01 -6.29 -6.27
C LYS A 77 2.57 -6.96 -4.96
N GLU A 78 3.50 -7.17 -4.02
CA GLU A 78 3.18 -7.74 -2.69
C GLU A 78 2.21 -6.86 -1.90
N ILE A 79 2.43 -5.54 -1.88
CA ILE A 79 1.55 -4.58 -1.22
C ILE A 79 0.16 -4.61 -1.83
N ILE A 80 0.06 -4.58 -3.17
CA ILE A 80 -1.22 -4.61 -3.88
C ILE A 80 -2.00 -5.90 -3.56
N ILE A 81 -1.32 -7.05 -3.57
CA ILE A 81 -1.95 -8.33 -3.22
C ILE A 81 -2.45 -8.29 -1.78
N ALA A 82 -1.64 -7.83 -0.84
CA ALA A 82 -2.00 -7.77 0.57
C ALA A 82 -3.20 -6.84 0.83
N LEU A 83 -3.23 -5.67 0.19
CA LEU A 83 -4.37 -4.75 0.23
C LEU A 83 -5.65 -5.40 -0.32
N LYS A 84 -5.57 -6.05 -1.49
CA LYS A 84 -6.72 -6.74 -2.09
C LYS A 84 -7.27 -7.84 -1.20
N THR A 85 -6.39 -8.68 -0.63
CA THR A 85 -6.79 -9.73 0.31
C THR A 85 -7.49 -9.14 1.54
N LYS A 86 -6.95 -8.06 2.12
CA LYS A 86 -7.58 -7.41 3.28
C LYS A 86 -8.94 -6.80 2.96
N LEU A 87 -9.10 -6.18 1.79
CA LEU A 87 -10.39 -5.63 1.36
C LEU A 87 -11.45 -6.74 1.21
N GLN A 88 -11.07 -7.88 0.64
CA GLN A 88 -11.95 -9.06 0.52
C GLN A 88 -12.35 -9.65 1.90
N GLU A 89 -11.40 -9.78 2.84
CA GLU A 89 -11.66 -10.26 4.20
C GLU A 89 -12.69 -9.38 4.94
N HIS A 90 -12.68 -8.07 4.66
CA HIS A 90 -13.59 -7.10 5.27
C HIS A 90 -14.93 -6.97 4.54
N GLY A 91 -15.19 -7.81 3.52
CA GLY A 91 -16.43 -7.76 2.75
C GLY A 91 -16.58 -6.49 1.90
N ILE A 92 -15.48 -5.76 1.67
CA ILE A 92 -15.45 -4.60 0.79
C ILE A 92 -15.23 -5.15 -0.62
N GLY A 93 -16.32 -5.20 -1.39
CA GLY A 93 -16.27 -5.56 -2.80
C GLY A 93 -15.30 -4.65 -3.55
N ILE A 94 -14.14 -5.18 -3.93
CA ILE A 94 -13.31 -4.59 -4.96
C ILE A 94 -13.97 -4.91 -6.29
N ASP A 95 -14.90 -4.05 -6.70
CA ASP A 95 -15.53 -4.09 -8.02
C ASP A 95 -14.47 -3.73 -9.08
N THR A 96 -13.58 -4.68 -9.38
CA THR A 96 -12.97 -4.72 -10.71
C THR A 96 -14.10 -4.97 -11.69
N ALA A 97 -14.49 -3.90 -12.40
CA ALA A 97 -15.55 -3.83 -13.39
C ALA A 97 -15.81 -5.16 -14.14
N ALA A 98 -16.76 -5.94 -13.62
CA ALA A 98 -17.48 -6.99 -14.32
C ALA A 98 -18.74 -7.35 -13.52
N SER A 99 -19.81 -6.61 -13.82
CA SER A 99 -21.18 -7.14 -13.82
C SER A 99 -21.85 -7.42 -12.47
N PHE A 100 -22.52 -6.38 -11.99
CA PHE A 100 -23.94 -6.41 -11.62
C PHE A 100 -24.70 -7.67 -12.11
N VAL A 101 -24.88 -8.68 -11.24
CA VAL A 101 -25.98 -9.65 -11.33
C VAL A 101 -26.54 -9.89 -9.92
N GLN A 102 -27.59 -9.14 -9.63
CA GLN A 102 -28.80 -9.51 -8.88
C GLN A 102 -28.66 -10.36 -7.61
N HIS A 103 -28.83 -9.65 -6.49
CA HIS A 103 -29.80 -9.93 -5.43
C HIS A 103 -30.20 -11.38 -5.10
N ARG A 104 -29.82 -11.72 -3.86
CA ARG A 104 -30.63 -12.37 -2.80
C ARG A 104 -30.98 -13.86 -2.94
N SER A 105 -30.41 -14.57 -1.98
CA SER A 105 -30.78 -15.87 -1.45
C SER A 105 -32.27 -16.08 -1.18
N VAL A 106 -32.75 -17.28 -1.56
CA VAL A 106 -33.47 -18.27 -0.73
C VAL A 106 -34.60 -17.74 0.16
N GLN A 107 -35.84 -18.06 -0.22
CA GLN A 107 -36.81 -18.60 0.75
C GLN A 107 -37.36 -19.92 0.22
N GLN A 108 -37.15 -20.95 1.04
CA GLN A 108 -37.66 -22.30 0.89
C GLN A 108 -38.97 -22.40 1.69
N GLN A 109 -39.89 -23.23 1.16
CA GLN A 109 -41.03 -23.89 1.82
C GLN A 109 -42.36 -23.11 2.00
N ALA A 110 -43.41 -23.61 1.34
CA ALA A 110 -44.51 -24.31 2.01
C ALA A 110 -45.37 -25.09 0.99
N SER A 111 -45.76 -26.29 1.40
CA SER A 111 -46.58 -27.31 0.73
C SER A 111 -48.00 -26.84 0.39
N ILE A 112 -48.62 -27.46 -0.63
CA ILE A 112 -49.70 -28.49 -0.57
C ILE A 112 -49.84 -29.09 -1.97
#